data_AF-A0A931TER1-F1
#
_entry.id   AF-A0A931TER1-F1
#
_cell.length_a   1.000
_cell.length_b   1.000
_cell.length_c   1.000
_cell.angle_alpha   90.00
_cell.angle_beta   90.00
_cell.angle_gamma   90.00
#
_symmetry.space_group_name_H-M   'P 1'
#
loop_
_entity.id
_entity.type
_entity.pdbx_description
1 polymer ?
#
loop_
_entity_poly.entity_id
_entity_poly.type
_entity_poly.pdbx_seq_one_letter_code
_entity_poly.pdbx_strand_id
1 'polypeptide(L)' 'MGTCPKCKLRIRKNGNHVKLGSTWYHKACPTQKVAAKKKTRTAQP' A
#
# COMPACT_ATOMS: atom_id res chain seq x y z
N MET A 1 -3.42 12.27 0.91
CA MET A 1 -3.33 10.87 0.43
C MET A 1 -3.91 9.99 1.52
N GLY A 2 -5.14 9.54 1.31
CA GLY A 2 -5.85 8.73 2.30
C GLY A 2 -5.26 7.34 2.47
N THR A 3 -6.07 6.47 3.03
CA THR A 3 -5.75 5.06 3.21
C THR A 3 -6.20 4.29 1.98
N CYS A 4 -5.35 3.41 1.46
CA CYS A 4 -5.76 2.51 0.39
C CYS A 4 -6.86 1.59 0.95
N PRO A 5 -8.08 1.57 0.41
CA PRO A 5 -9.18 0.78 0.96
C PRO A 5 -8.93 -0.73 0.83
N LYS A 6 -8.03 -1.15 -0.06
CA LYS A 6 -7.75 -2.56 -0.36
C LYS A 6 -6.78 -3.21 0.63
N CYS A 7 -5.68 -2.53 0.97
CA CYS A 7 -4.72 -3.03 1.97
C CYS A 7 -4.84 -2.34 3.34
N LYS A 8 -5.70 -1.33 3.47
CA LYS A 8 -5.88 -0.50 4.68
C LYS A 8 -4.59 0.19 5.14
N LEU A 9 -3.59 0.30 4.26
CA LEU A 9 -2.34 1.00 4.54
C LEU A 9 -2.41 2.44 4.07
N ARG A 10 -1.71 3.32 4.79
CA ARG A 10 -1.60 4.74 4.43
C ARG A 10 -0.84 4.91 3.12
N ILE A 11 -1.37 5.73 2.21
CA ILE A 11 -0.70 6.03 0.95
C ILE A 11 0.33 7.13 1.16
N ARG A 12 1.58 6.81 0.83
CA ARG A 12 2.72 7.72 0.93
C ARG A 12 2.94 8.45 -0.40
N LYS A 13 3.47 9.68 -0.34
CA LYS A 13 3.79 10.54 -1.48
C LYS A 13 5.06 10.10 -2.24
N ASN A 14 5.18 8.80 -2.51
CA ASN A 14 6.39 8.19 -3.12
C ASN A 14 6.14 7.72 -4.56
N GLY A 15 5.15 8.28 -5.26
CA GLY A 15 4.80 7.89 -6.64
C GLY A 15 4.17 6.49 -6.83
N ASN A 16 4.22 5.62 -5.82
CA ASN A 16 3.71 4.24 -5.87
C ASN A 16 2.20 4.12 -5.62
N HIS A 17 1.41 5.06 -6.14
CA HIS A 17 -0.05 5.08 -5.98
C HIS A 17 -0.75 5.60 -7.26
N VAL A 18 -2.00 5.18 -7.43
CA VAL A 18 -2.89 5.56 -8.54
C VAL A 18 -4.21 6.05 -7.96
N LYS A 19 -4.84 7.00 -8.66
CA LYS A 19 -6.17 7.49 -8.33
C LYS A 19 -7.18 6.77 -9.23
N LEU A 20 -8.10 6.04 -8.63
CA LEU A 20 -9.23 5.42 -9.31
C LEU A 20 -10.51 6.14 -8.85
N GLY A 21 -11.09 6.94 -9.74
CA GLY A 21 -12.19 7.84 -9.41
C GLY A 21 -11.79 8.86 -8.33
N SER A 22 -12.47 8.82 -7.19
CA SER A 22 -12.17 9.67 -6.01
C SER A 22 -11.20 9.00 -5.03
N THR A 23 -10.82 7.74 -5.24
CA THR A 23 -10.11 6.94 -4.25
C THR A 23 -8.68 6.63 -4.68
N TRP A 24 -7.75 6.70 -3.74
CA TRP A 24 -6.35 6.40 -3.98
C TRP A 24 -6.04 4.93 -3.64
N TYR A 25 -5.23 4.29 -4.48
CA TYR A 25 -4.77 2.91 -4.31
C TYR A 25 -3.24 2.84 -4.48
N HIS A 26 -2.56 1.94 -3.78
CA HIS A 26 -1.16 1.64 -4.13
C HIS A 26 -1.10 0.90 -5.47
N LYS A 27 -0.11 1.21 -6.33
CA LYS A 27 0.09 0.49 -7.60
C LYS A 27 0.30 -1.01 -7.38
N ALA A 28 1.04 -1.34 -6.33
CA ALA A 28 1.36 -2.71 -5.94
C ALA A 28 0.32 -3.32 -4.99
N CYS A 29 -0.85 -2.69 -4.79
CA CYS A 29 -1.86 -3.28 -3.92
C CYS A 29 -2.36 -4.57 -4.58
N PRO A 30 -2.17 -5.74 -3.96
CA PRO A 30 -2.54 -6.99 -4.60
C PRO A 30 -4.08 -7.06 -4.66
N THR A 31 -4.62 -7.30 -5.85
CA THR A 31 -6.08 -7.41 -6.08
C THR A 31 -6.69 -8.62 -5.35
N GLN A 32 -5.86 -9.55 -4.88
CA GLN A 32 -6.25 -10.63 -4.00
C GLN A 32 -5.29 -10.75 -2.82
N LYS A 33 -5.79 -11.26 -1.69
CA LYS A 33 -5.09 -11.40 -0.40
C LYS A 33 -3.87 -12.34 -0.51
N VAL A 34 -2.80 -11.91 -1.16
CA VAL A 34 -1.49 -12.49 -0.87
C VAL A 34 -0.89 -11.56 0.14
N ALA A 35 -0.90 -12.02 1.39
CA ALA A 35 -0.27 -11.36 2.51
C ALA A 35 1.03 -10.73 2.00
N ALA A 36 1.08 -9.40 1.96
CA ALA A 36 2.35 -8.72 1.94
C ALA A 36 2.98 -9.12 3.26
N LYS A 37 3.73 -10.23 3.23
CA LYS A 37 4.74 -10.60 4.21
C LYS A 37 5.31 -9.26 4.63
N LYS A 38 5.08 -8.89 5.88
CA LYS A 38 5.88 -7.86 6.52
C LYS A 38 7.31 -8.31 6.21
N LYS A 39 7.96 -7.69 5.22
CA LYS A 39 9.39 -7.50 5.31
C LYS A 39 9.50 -6.64 6.55
N THR A 40 9.57 -7.31 7.70
CA THR A 40 10.50 -6.96 8.75
C THR A 40 11.75 -6.49 8.02
N ARG A 41 11.84 -5.18 7.80
CA ARG A 41 13.13 -4.55 7.70
C ARG A 41 13.70 -4.75 9.08
N THR A 42 14.47 -5.81 9.18
CA THR A 42 15.56 -6.01 10.10
C THR A 42 16.11 -4.64 10.53
N ALA A 43 15.73 -4.21 11.73
CA ALA A 43 16.57 -3.35 12.54
C ALA A 43 17.16 -4.31 13.57
N GLN A 44 18.24 -4.99 13.16
CA GLN A 44 19.22 -5.57 14.08
C GLN A 44 20.01 -4.39 14.65
N PRO A 45 20.07 -4.21 15.97
CA PRO A 45 21.32 -4.23 16.70
C PRO A 45 21.71 -5.68 17.04
#